data_AF-A0A3Q9J8E2-F1
#
_entry.id   AF-A0A3Q9J8E2-F1
#
_cell.length_a   1.000
_cell.length_b   1.000
_cell.length_c   1.000
_cell.angle_alpha   90.00
_cell.angle_beta   90.00
_cell.angle_gamma   90.00
#
_symmetry.space_group_name_H-M   'P 1'
#
loop_
_entity.id
_entity.type
_entity.pdbx_description
1 polymer ?
#
loop_
_entity_poly.entity_id
_entity_poly.type
_entity_poly.pdbx_seq_one_letter_code
_entity_poly.pdbx_strand_id
1 'polypeptide(L)' 'MGLPALWVTHPSFALTRNQQTTALGNGVLPLQALSAIRLALASA' A
#
# COMPACT_ATOMS: atom_id res chain seq x y z
N MET A 1 0.12 8.01 0.73
CA MET A 1 0.24 6.67 1.36
C MET A 1 1.68 6.26 1.68
N GLY A 2 2.72 7.02 1.32
CA GLY A 2 4.11 6.62 1.62
C GLY A 2 4.59 5.41 0.80
N LEU A 3 3.91 5.11 -0.30
CA LEU A 3 4.28 4.05 -1.22
C LEU A 3 5.41 4.51 -2.16
N PRO A 4 6.28 3.61 -2.63
CA PRO A 4 7.27 3.94 -3.65
C PRO A 4 6.62 4.55 -4.90
N ALA A 5 7.40 5.37 -5.62
CA ALA A 5 6.97 5.88 -6.90
C ALA A 5 6.57 4.73 -7.84
N LEU A 6 5.51 4.94 -8.63
CA LEU A 6 4.99 3.97 -9.58
C LEU A 6 4.42 2.67 -8.98
N TRP A 7 4.27 2.58 -7.66
CA TRP A 7 3.80 1.33 -7.01
C TRP A 7 2.49 0.76 -7.60
N VAL A 8 1.48 1.61 -7.83
CA VAL A 8 0.25 1.21 -8.56
C VAL A 8 0.13 1.86 -9.93
N THR A 9 0.86 2.95 -10.14
CA THR A 9 0.72 3.82 -11.32
C THR A 9 1.71 3.46 -12.43
N HIS A 10 2.52 2.40 -12.27
CA HIS A 10 3.45 1.99 -13.31
C HIS A 10 2.69 1.68 -14.61
N PRO A 11 3.10 2.25 -15.76
CA PRO A 11 2.39 2.06 -17.03
C PRO A 11 2.27 0.60 -17.47
N SER A 12 3.24 -0.26 -17.10
CA SER A 12 3.21 -1.69 -17.44
C SER A 12 2.05 -2.46 -16.83
N PHE A 13 1.39 -1.92 -15.79
CA PHE A 13 0.22 -2.57 -15.18
C PHE A 13 -1.04 -2.37 -16.01
N ALA A 14 -1.04 -1.46 -16.99
CA ALA A 14 -2.17 -1.14 -17.87
C ALA A 14 -3.49 -0.89 -17.11
N LEU A 15 -3.40 -0.39 -15.87
CA LEU A 15 -4.55 -0.13 -15.03
C LEU A 15 -5.20 1.21 -15.42
N THR A 16 -6.52 1.19 -15.54
CA THR A 16 -7.32 2.42 -15.57
C THR A 16 -7.15 3.19 -14.27
N ARG A 17 -7.43 4.50 -14.29
CA ARG A 17 -7.42 5.33 -13.07
C ARG A 17 -8.32 4.76 -11.97
N ASN A 18 -9.50 4.23 -12.32
CA ASN A 18 -10.41 3.65 -11.33
C ASN A 18 -9.82 2.40 -10.68
N GLN A 19 -9.18 1.52 -11.46
CA GLN A 19 -8.50 0.35 -10.91
C GLN A 19 -7.33 0.72 -10.00
N GLN A 20 -6.56 1.76 -10.36
CA GLN A 20 -5.49 2.29 -9.50
C GLN A 20 -6.05 2.82 -8.18
N THR A 21 -7.14 3.60 -8.22
CA THR A 21 -7.82 4.11 -7.03
C THR A 21 -8.36 2.98 -6.16
N THR A 22 -8.99 1.96 -6.75
CA THR A 22 -9.48 0.78 -6.03
C THR A 22 -8.34 0.01 -5.37
N ALA A 23 -7.23 -0.21 -6.06
CA ALA A 23 -6.06 -0.89 -5.50
C ALA A 23 -5.42 -0.09 -4.35
N LEU A 24 -5.39 1.24 -4.45
CA LEU A 24 -4.94 2.13 -3.37
C LEU A 24 -5.89 2.11 -2.17
N GLY A 25 -7.20 2.11 -2.40
CA GLY A 25 -8.22 2.10 -1.35
C GLY A 25 -8.37 0.76 -0.63
N ASN A 26 -8.13 -0.36 -1.34
CA ASN A 26 -8.16 -1.72 -0.78
C ASN A 26 -6.80 -2.17 -0.22
N GLY A 27 -5.72 -1.44 -0.54
CA GLY A 27 -4.39 -1.72 -0.05
C GLY A 27 -4.22 -1.39 1.43
N VAL A 28 -3.24 -2.03 2.06
CA VAL A 28 -2.90 -1.73 3.46
C VAL A 28 -2.14 -0.40 3.51
N LEU A 29 -2.49 0.45 4.49
CA LEU A 29 -1.73 1.68 4.76
C LEU A 29 -0.35 1.32 5.35
N PRO A 30 0.77 1.53 4.62
CA PRO A 30 2.08 1.00 5.01
C PRO A 30 2.56 1.42 6.40
N LEU A 31 2.26 2.65 6.82
CA LEU A 31 2.62 3.14 8.15
C LEU A 31 1.84 2.43 9.27
N GLN A 32 0.56 2.13 9.04
CA GLN A 32 -0.25 1.38 10.02
C GLN A 32 0.22 -0.07 10.11
N ALA A 33 0.54 -0.71 8.97
CA ALA A 33 1.12 -2.04 8.95
C ALA A 33 2.43 -2.11 9.73
N LEU A 34 3.35 -1.17 9.48
CA LEU A 34 4.64 -1.13 10.17
C LEU A 34 4.46 -0.98 11.69
N SER A 35 3.56 -0.09 12.12
CA SER A 35 3.23 0.08 13.54
C SER A 35 2.65 -1.20 14.15
N ALA A 36 1.72 -1.87 13.47
CA ALA A 36 1.13 -3.12 13.94
C ALA A 36 2.17 -4.25 14.06
N ILE A 37 3.06 -4.39 13.07
CA ILE A 37 4.15 -5.37 13.11
C ILE A 37 5.10 -5.08 14.27
N ARG A 38 5.50 -3.81 14.46
CA ARG A 38 6.36 -3.42 15.59
C ARG A 38 5.72 -3.72 16.94
N LEU A 39 4.43 -3.44 17.08
CA LEU A 39 3.68 -3.75 18.30
C LEU A 39 3.64 -5.26 18.55
N ALA A 40 3.33 -6.04 17.52
CA ALA A 40 3.26 -7.51 17.60
C ALA A 40 4.62 -8.13 17.99
N LEU A 41 5.72 -7.63 17.43
CA LEU A 41 7.08 -8.09 17.74
C LEU A 41 7.55 -7.66 19.14
N ALA A 42 7.07 -6.53 19.66
CA ALA A 42 7.40 -6.06 21.01
C ALA A 42 6.59 -6.79 22.10
N SER A 43 5.50 -7.48 21.72
CA SER A 43 4.66 -8.30 22.61
C SER A 43 4.99 -9.80 22.56
N ALA A 44 6.00 -10.20 21.79
CA ALA A 44 6.50 -11.57 21.67
C ALA A 44 7.75 -11.79 22.52
#